data_AF-A0A7C2UPR7-F1
#
_entry.id   AF-A0A7C2UPR7-F1
#
_cell.length_a   1.000
_cell.length_b   1.000
_cell.length_c   1.000
_cell.angle_alpha   90.00
_cell.angle_beta   90.00
_cell.angle_gamma   90.00
#
_symmetry.space_group_name_H-M   'P 1'
#
loop_
_entity.id
_entity.type
_entity.pdbx_description
1 polymer ?
#
loop_
_entity_poly.entity_id
_entity_poly.type
_entity_poly.pdbx_seq_one_letter_code
_entity_poly.pdbx_strand_id
1 'polypeptide(L)'
;MEKELKLVVAEAKSRDVGRKRARMSTKAMKRLGLETGDFIEIEGRKGSVLAQVWPAYPEDEDKDLIRIDGVMRKAIGVSVGESVVVRKAEASPATKITLAPMENVRLPPEIVDSIASFLKEELEGKPLRRGESIQIPLSPFGPEITMVVVSTQPTANVYVTPSTILTVKEEPEKGPVEVGEVPRVTWEDIGDLDEAKRKLREMVELPMRQPELFKHLGIEPPKGVLLYGPPGTGKTLLAKALANEIGAYFIAISGPE
;
A
#
# COMPACT_ATOMS: atom_id res chain seq x y z
N MET A 1 10.10 -18.45 20.54
CA MET A 1 9.59 -17.37 19.69
C MET A 1 10.28 -17.48 18.35
N GLU A 2 9.53 -17.38 17.27
CA GLU A 2 10.05 -17.45 15.91
C GLU A 2 10.65 -16.09 15.52
N LYS A 3 11.71 -16.11 14.69
CA LYS A 3 12.35 -14.87 14.21
C LYS A 3 11.58 -14.20 13.07
N GLU A 4 10.89 -15.00 12.28
CA GLU A 4 10.09 -14.56 11.14
C GLU A 4 8.92 -15.51 10.90
N LEU A 5 7.85 -15.01 10.30
CA LEU A 5 6.69 -15.79 9.88
C LEU A 5 6.39 -15.55 8.41
N LYS A 6 5.96 -16.59 7.72
CA LYS A 6 5.39 -16.48 6.38
C LYS A 6 3.87 -16.44 6.48
N LEU A 7 3.25 -15.36 6.01
CA LEU A 7 1.79 -15.16 6.06
C LEU A 7 1.24 -14.89 4.66
N VAL A 8 0.01 -15.30 4.42
CA VAL A 8 -0.71 -15.04 3.16
C VAL A 8 -1.37 -13.66 3.20
N VAL A 9 -1.14 -12.84 2.18
CA VAL A 9 -1.68 -11.49 2.09
C VAL A 9 -3.18 -11.53 1.81
N ALA A 10 -3.93 -10.77 2.59
CA ALA A 10 -5.35 -10.52 2.41
C ALA A 10 -5.63 -9.02 2.31
N GLU A 11 -6.78 -8.68 1.74
CA GLU A 11 -7.21 -7.30 1.55
C GLU A 11 -7.51 -6.61 2.89
N ALA A 12 -7.06 -5.38 3.08
CA ALA A 12 -7.45 -4.58 4.23
C ALA A 12 -8.93 -4.17 4.13
N LYS A 13 -9.58 -3.95 5.27
CA LYS A 13 -10.89 -3.29 5.28
C LYS A 13 -10.68 -1.79 5.20
N SER A 14 -11.62 -1.05 4.62
CA SER A 14 -11.52 0.40 4.36
C SER A 14 -11.09 1.23 5.58
N ARG A 15 -11.49 0.82 6.79
CA ARG A 15 -11.10 1.51 8.05
C ARG A 15 -9.61 1.46 8.40
N ASP A 16 -8.85 0.54 7.80
CA ASP A 16 -7.42 0.34 8.05
C ASP A 16 -6.56 0.89 6.89
N VAL A 17 -7.18 1.26 5.76
CA VAL A 17 -6.50 1.79 4.56
C VAL A 17 -5.83 3.13 4.87
N GLY A 18 -4.58 3.29 4.41
CA GLY A 18 -3.77 4.48 4.61
C GLY A 18 -3.16 4.59 6.02
N ARG A 19 -3.56 3.72 6.97
CA ARG A 19 -3.13 3.82 8.37
C ARG A 19 -1.84 3.07 8.69
N LYS A 20 -1.21 2.43 7.70
CA LYS A 20 -0.06 1.52 7.89
C LYS A 20 -0.31 0.46 8.96
N ARG A 21 -1.51 -0.13 8.95
CA ARG A 21 -1.91 -1.19 9.87
C ARG A 21 -1.87 -2.55 9.19
N ALA A 22 -1.26 -3.51 9.87
CA ALA A 22 -1.25 -4.89 9.47
C ALA A 22 -1.99 -5.74 10.48
N ARG A 23 -3.01 -6.47 10.03
CA ARG A 23 -3.77 -7.37 10.93
C ARG A 23 -3.38 -8.82 10.73
N MET A 24 -3.06 -9.51 11.81
CA MET A 24 -2.73 -10.94 11.82
C MET A 24 -3.30 -11.60 13.09
N SER A 25 -3.42 -12.93 13.09
CA SER A 25 -3.97 -13.66 14.23
C SER A 25 -3.15 -13.44 15.50
N THR A 26 -3.81 -13.47 16.66
CA THR A 26 -3.12 -13.40 17.96
C THR A 26 -2.15 -14.57 18.15
N LYS A 27 -2.42 -15.73 17.52
CA LYS A 27 -1.49 -16.87 17.45
C LYS A 27 -0.20 -16.50 16.71
N ALA A 28 -0.30 -15.86 15.53
CA ALA A 28 0.86 -15.38 14.79
C ALA A 28 1.63 -14.29 15.58
N MET A 29 0.90 -13.35 16.20
CA MET A 29 1.50 -12.32 17.06
C MET A 29 2.30 -12.93 18.21
N LYS A 30 1.72 -13.90 18.94
CA LYS A 30 2.41 -14.60 20.04
C LYS A 30 3.65 -15.36 19.58
N ARG A 31 3.61 -15.99 18.39
CA ARG A 31 4.77 -16.68 17.82
C ARG A 31 5.95 -15.73 17.57
N LEU A 32 5.67 -14.51 17.11
CA LEU A 32 6.66 -13.44 16.89
C LEU A 32 6.97 -12.59 18.13
N GLY A 33 6.21 -12.74 19.22
CA GLY A 33 6.39 -11.88 20.40
C GLY A 33 5.88 -10.48 20.24
N LEU A 34 4.78 -10.32 19.53
CA LEU A 34 4.18 -9.03 19.24
C LEU A 34 2.99 -8.79 20.16
N GLU A 35 2.88 -7.56 20.63
CA GLU A 35 1.68 -7.02 21.26
C GLU A 35 0.92 -6.10 20.30
N THR A 36 -0.31 -5.73 20.64
CA THR A 36 -1.06 -4.78 19.81
C THR A 36 -0.36 -3.43 19.83
N GLY A 37 -0.10 -2.86 18.66
CA GLY A 37 0.60 -1.59 18.54
C GLY A 37 2.11 -1.71 18.32
N ASP A 38 2.69 -2.91 18.48
CA ASP A 38 4.09 -3.17 18.09
C ASP A 38 4.28 -2.94 16.59
N PHE A 39 5.53 -2.74 16.19
CA PHE A 39 5.88 -2.57 14.78
C PHE A 39 6.42 -3.87 14.19
N ILE A 40 6.14 -4.07 12.92
CA ILE A 40 6.62 -5.18 12.12
C ILE A 40 7.21 -4.69 10.81
N GLU A 41 8.18 -5.43 10.31
CA GLU A 41 8.65 -5.30 8.94
C GLU A 41 8.00 -6.40 8.10
N ILE A 42 7.40 -6.00 6.98
CA ILE A 42 6.74 -6.89 6.03
C ILE A 42 7.55 -6.85 4.75
N GLU A 43 8.15 -7.98 4.39
CA GLU A 43 8.99 -8.14 3.21
C GLU A 43 8.21 -8.87 2.11
N GLY A 44 8.17 -8.23 0.94
CA GLY A 44 7.61 -8.76 -0.31
C GLY A 44 8.71 -8.96 -1.36
N ARG A 45 8.33 -8.98 -2.63
CA ARG A 45 9.26 -9.26 -3.75
C ARG A 45 10.15 -8.07 -4.11
N LYS A 46 9.65 -6.85 -3.93
CA LYS A 46 10.32 -5.60 -4.35
C LYS A 46 10.98 -4.84 -3.19
N GLY A 47 10.82 -5.31 -1.96
CA GLY A 47 11.37 -4.66 -0.78
C GLY A 47 10.55 -4.95 0.47
N SER A 48 10.68 -4.08 1.47
CA SER A 48 9.98 -4.19 2.74
C SER A 48 9.35 -2.86 3.17
N VAL A 49 8.33 -2.95 4.02
CA VAL A 49 7.63 -1.81 4.60
C VAL A 49 7.42 -2.02 6.10
N LEU A 50 7.41 -0.93 6.85
CA LEU A 50 7.04 -0.96 8.26
C LEU A 50 5.53 -0.77 8.44
N ALA A 51 4.94 -1.54 9.34
CA ALA A 51 3.54 -1.42 9.70
C ALA A 51 3.35 -1.61 11.21
N GLN A 52 2.26 -1.04 11.74
CA GLN A 52 1.81 -1.32 13.10
C GLN A 52 0.92 -2.56 13.12
N VAL A 53 1.21 -3.50 14.01
CA VAL A 53 0.44 -4.74 14.13
C VAL A 53 -0.84 -4.53 14.94
N TRP A 54 -1.92 -5.13 14.46
CA TRP A 54 -3.22 -5.16 15.09
C TRP A 54 -3.78 -6.59 15.09
N PRO A 55 -4.66 -6.94 16.03
CA PRO A 55 -5.33 -8.24 16.00
C PRO A 55 -6.16 -8.42 14.72
N ALA A 56 -6.22 -9.67 14.26
CA ALA A 56 -7.10 -10.10 13.18
C ALA A 56 -8.57 -9.84 13.53
N TYR A 57 -9.41 -9.88 12.49
CA TYR A 57 -10.84 -9.99 12.69
C TYR A 57 -11.20 -11.40 13.17
N PRO A 58 -12.31 -11.59 13.90
CA PRO A 58 -12.70 -12.92 14.40
C PRO A 58 -12.73 -14.00 13.31
N GLU A 59 -13.13 -13.67 12.09
CA GLU A 59 -13.18 -14.58 10.94
C GLU A 59 -11.81 -15.04 10.40
N ASP A 60 -10.72 -14.42 10.86
CA ASP A 60 -9.36 -14.64 10.37
C ASP A 60 -8.40 -15.18 11.44
N GLU A 61 -8.89 -15.39 12.67
CA GLU A 61 -8.06 -15.72 13.83
C GLU A 61 -7.35 -17.08 13.70
N ASP A 62 -7.97 -18.04 13.03
CA ASP A 62 -7.42 -19.38 12.80
C ASP A 62 -6.64 -19.52 11.50
N LYS A 63 -6.38 -18.40 10.79
CA LYS A 63 -5.70 -18.39 9.49
C LYS A 63 -4.30 -17.80 9.60
N ASP A 64 -3.37 -18.36 8.83
CA ASP A 64 -2.01 -17.80 8.64
C ASP A 64 -2.03 -16.69 7.59
N LEU A 65 -2.83 -15.64 7.85
CA LEU A 65 -2.99 -14.50 6.96
C LEU A 65 -2.57 -13.18 7.61
N ILE A 66 -2.25 -12.22 6.75
CA ILE A 66 -2.00 -10.84 7.10
C ILE A 66 -2.81 -9.91 6.20
N ARG A 67 -3.65 -9.07 6.79
CA ARG A 67 -4.34 -8.01 6.04
C ARG A 67 -3.49 -6.75 6.01
N ILE A 68 -3.16 -6.29 4.82
CA ILE A 68 -2.46 -5.02 4.54
C ILE A 68 -3.16 -4.29 3.41
N ASP A 69 -3.09 -2.97 3.39
CA ASP A 69 -3.73 -2.15 2.37
C ASP A 69 -2.98 -2.17 1.03
N GLY A 70 -3.64 -1.69 -0.03
CA GLY A 70 -3.07 -1.66 -1.37
C GLY A 70 -1.82 -0.78 -1.49
N VAL A 71 -1.66 0.23 -0.63
CA VAL A 71 -0.47 1.10 -0.58
C VAL A 71 0.76 0.29 -0.16
N MET A 72 0.67 -0.43 0.96
CA MET A 72 1.76 -1.31 1.43
C MET A 72 2.01 -2.46 0.46
N ARG A 73 0.96 -3.07 -0.10
CA ARG A 73 1.07 -4.14 -1.10
C ARG A 73 1.88 -3.69 -2.32
N LYS A 74 1.55 -2.52 -2.87
CA LYS A 74 2.27 -1.93 -4.01
C LYS A 74 3.72 -1.63 -3.67
N ALA A 75 3.98 -1.06 -2.49
CA ALA A 75 5.33 -0.70 -2.04
C ALA A 75 6.27 -1.92 -1.97
N ILE A 76 5.77 -3.08 -1.53
CA ILE A 76 6.57 -4.31 -1.43
C ILE A 76 6.40 -5.25 -2.63
N GLY A 77 5.61 -4.86 -3.63
CA GLY A 77 5.38 -5.61 -4.87
C GLY A 77 4.73 -6.97 -4.64
N VAL A 78 3.73 -7.03 -3.76
CA VAL A 78 2.96 -8.24 -3.46
C VAL A 78 1.49 -8.01 -3.75
N SER A 79 0.76 -9.10 -3.99
CA SER A 79 -0.68 -9.03 -4.20
C SER A 79 -1.46 -9.95 -3.26
N VAL A 80 -2.79 -9.82 -3.25
CA VAL A 80 -3.67 -10.68 -2.43
C VAL A 80 -3.51 -12.16 -2.83
N GLY A 81 -3.43 -13.02 -1.82
CA GLY A 81 -3.21 -14.47 -1.96
C GLY A 81 -1.74 -14.88 -2.06
N GLU A 82 -0.82 -13.94 -2.27
CA GLU A 82 0.62 -14.22 -2.23
C GLU A 82 1.13 -14.23 -0.78
N SER A 83 2.34 -14.76 -0.55
CA SER A 83 2.94 -14.77 0.78
C SER A 83 3.96 -13.66 0.96
N VAL A 84 4.03 -13.13 2.18
CA VAL A 84 5.07 -12.20 2.67
C VAL A 84 5.81 -12.80 3.84
N VAL A 85 7.02 -12.31 4.09
CA VAL A 85 7.77 -12.62 5.31
C VAL A 85 7.62 -11.47 6.29
N VAL A 86 7.32 -11.80 7.55
CA VAL A 86 6.99 -10.83 8.59
C VAL A 86 7.93 -11.01 9.76
N ARG A 87 8.52 -9.91 10.22
CA ARG A 87 9.45 -9.87 11.36
C ARG A 87 9.06 -8.78 12.33
N LYS A 88 9.39 -8.98 13.61
CA LYS A 88 9.29 -7.90 14.61
C LYS A 88 10.27 -6.79 14.22
N ALA A 89 9.81 -5.55 14.28
CA ALA A 89 10.62 -4.36 14.03
C ALA A 89 10.60 -3.44 15.24
N GLU A 90 11.74 -2.80 15.50
CA GLU A 90 11.82 -1.73 16.49
C GLU A 90 11.72 -0.39 15.78
N ALA A 91 10.90 0.51 16.33
CA ALA A 91 10.82 1.90 15.89
C ALA A 91 10.78 2.82 17.11
N SER A 92 11.62 3.85 17.10
CA SER A 92 11.69 4.83 18.19
C SER A 92 10.72 5.99 17.94
N PRO A 93 10.22 6.67 18.99
CA PRO A 93 9.47 7.91 18.79
C PRO A 93 10.32 8.93 18.01
N ALA A 94 9.78 9.47 16.93
CA ALA A 94 10.53 10.39 16.09
C ALA A 94 10.69 11.75 16.75
N THR A 95 11.92 12.25 16.85
CA THR A 95 12.18 13.64 17.26
C THR A 95 12.13 14.57 16.06
N LYS A 96 12.73 14.14 14.94
CA LYS A 96 12.78 14.89 13.69
C LYS A 96 12.69 13.96 12.48
N ILE A 97 11.91 14.36 11.49
CA ILE A 97 11.80 13.69 10.19
C ILE A 97 11.97 14.73 9.09
N THR A 98 12.78 14.40 8.09
CA THR A 98 12.92 15.22 6.88
C THR A 98 12.39 14.46 5.68
N LEU A 99 11.43 15.06 4.98
CA LEU A 99 10.85 14.56 3.75
C LEU A 99 11.29 15.45 2.57
N ALA A 100 11.30 14.89 1.37
CA ALA A 100 11.51 15.65 0.14
C ALA A 100 10.60 15.10 -0.97
N PRO A 101 10.13 15.93 -1.91
CA PRO A 101 9.41 15.43 -3.07
C PRO A 101 10.35 14.57 -3.94
N MET A 102 9.80 13.52 -4.55
CA MET A 102 10.49 12.77 -5.62
C MET A 102 10.18 13.41 -6.97
N GLU A 103 11.17 13.44 -7.88
CA GLU A 103 11.08 13.75 -9.34
C GLU A 103 10.29 15.01 -9.77
N ASN A 104 10.90 15.92 -10.55
CA ASN A 104 10.27 17.02 -11.33
C ASN A 104 9.24 17.93 -10.63
N VAL A 105 9.02 17.77 -9.32
CA VAL A 105 8.14 18.58 -8.51
C VAL A 105 9.00 19.40 -7.57
N ARG A 106 9.05 20.71 -7.82
CA ARG A 106 9.60 21.69 -6.87
C ARG A 106 8.44 22.30 -6.12
N LEU A 107 8.48 22.24 -4.79
CA LEU A 107 7.46 22.86 -3.97
C LEU A 107 7.73 24.38 -3.87
N PRO A 108 6.74 25.24 -4.16
CA PRO A 108 6.83 26.66 -3.84
C PRO A 108 7.12 26.85 -2.34
N PRO A 109 8.07 27.72 -1.95
CA PRO A 109 8.43 27.92 -0.53
C PRO A 109 7.22 28.27 0.34
N GLU A 110 6.27 29.01 -0.22
CA GLU A 110 5.05 29.48 0.43
C GLU A 110 4.11 28.35 0.90
N ILE A 111 4.19 27.15 0.29
CA ILE A 111 3.31 26.02 0.64
C ILE A 111 4.01 24.94 1.48
N VAL A 112 5.34 25.03 1.65
CA VAL A 112 6.14 23.99 2.31
C VAL A 112 5.68 23.75 3.75
N ASP A 113 5.45 24.82 4.52
CA ASP A 113 5.02 24.71 5.91
C ASP A 113 3.59 24.16 6.04
N SER A 114 2.71 24.52 5.12
CA SER A 114 1.35 23.98 5.06
C SER A 114 1.36 22.49 4.75
N ILE A 115 2.18 22.06 3.78
CA ILE A 115 2.38 20.64 3.46
C ILE A 115 2.97 19.91 4.66
N ALA A 116 4.00 20.47 5.30
CA ALA A 116 4.61 19.85 6.48
C ALA A 116 3.59 19.65 7.62
N SER A 117 2.72 20.63 7.86
CA SER A 117 1.66 20.54 8.87
C SER A 117 0.63 19.47 8.53
N PHE A 118 0.14 19.45 7.28
CA PHE A 118 -0.77 18.41 6.79
C PHE A 118 -0.16 17.01 6.89
N LEU A 119 1.10 16.86 6.48
CA LEU A 119 1.84 15.60 6.56
C LEU A 119 2.04 15.13 7.99
N LYS A 120 2.22 16.06 8.93
CA LYS A 120 2.37 15.69 10.34
C LYS A 120 1.09 15.05 10.88
N GLU A 121 -0.08 15.64 10.59
CA GLU A 121 -1.37 15.07 10.97
C GLU A 121 -1.62 13.73 10.28
N GLU A 122 -1.36 13.66 8.97
CA GLU A 122 -1.57 12.46 8.18
C GLU A 122 -0.64 11.31 8.59
N LEU A 123 0.59 11.61 9.03
CA LEU A 123 1.58 10.58 9.38
C LEU A 123 1.58 10.20 10.86
N GLU A 124 0.80 10.87 11.72
CA GLU A 124 0.79 10.63 13.15
C GLU A 124 0.51 9.15 13.50
N GLY A 125 1.35 8.58 14.37
CA GLY A 125 1.29 7.18 14.78
C GLY A 125 1.80 6.17 13.74
N LYS A 126 2.10 6.59 12.50
CA LYS A 126 2.58 5.69 11.45
C LYS A 126 4.10 5.48 11.58
N PRO A 127 4.59 4.24 11.38
CA PRO A 127 6.02 3.97 11.31
C PRO A 127 6.59 4.41 9.96
N LEU A 128 7.82 4.92 9.98
CA LEU A 128 8.57 5.40 8.81
C LEU A 128 10.02 4.93 8.89
N ARG A 129 10.57 4.59 7.72
CA ARG A 129 11.99 4.24 7.56
C ARG A 129 12.70 5.24 6.67
N ARG A 130 13.95 5.57 7.00
CA ARG A 130 14.82 6.35 6.09
C ARG A 130 14.92 5.66 4.72
N GLY A 131 14.69 6.42 3.65
CA GLY A 131 14.67 5.97 2.26
C GLY A 131 13.30 5.47 1.78
N GLU A 132 12.32 5.36 2.68
CA GLU A 132 10.97 4.95 2.31
C GLU A 132 10.27 6.02 1.48
N SER A 133 9.51 5.59 0.46
CA SER A 133 8.66 6.47 -0.34
C SER A 133 7.22 6.40 0.17
N ILE A 134 6.63 7.56 0.42
CA ILE A 134 5.25 7.72 0.89
C ILE A 134 4.44 8.49 -0.13
N GLN A 135 3.25 7.97 -0.45
CA GLN A 135 2.31 8.64 -1.34
C GLN A 135 1.37 9.50 -0.52
N ILE A 136 1.30 10.77 -0.88
CA ILE A 136 0.53 11.78 -0.16
C ILE A 136 -0.62 12.22 -1.06
N PRO A 137 -1.88 11.87 -0.72
CA PRO A 137 -3.03 12.40 -1.43
C PRO A 137 -3.16 13.89 -1.14
N LEU A 138 -3.09 14.71 -2.20
CA LEU A 138 -3.36 16.14 -2.13
C LEU A 138 -4.80 16.49 -2.52
N SER A 139 -5.71 15.51 -2.52
CA SER A 139 -7.11 15.76 -2.84
C SER A 139 -7.74 16.77 -1.86
N PRO A 140 -8.51 17.77 -2.31
CA PRO A 140 -8.96 18.03 -3.70
C PRO A 140 -8.00 18.87 -4.56
N PHE A 141 -6.86 19.28 -4.03
CA PHE A 141 -5.97 20.32 -4.58
C PHE A 141 -5.03 19.86 -5.69
N GLY A 142 -4.87 18.56 -5.94
CA GLY A 142 -3.99 18.09 -7.01
C GLY A 142 -3.73 16.58 -7.01
N PRO A 143 -2.85 16.12 -7.93
CA PRO A 143 -2.40 14.72 -7.94
C PRO A 143 -1.63 14.39 -6.66
N GLU A 144 -1.64 13.11 -6.28
CA GLU A 144 -0.77 12.61 -5.21
C GLU A 144 0.69 12.95 -5.50
N ILE A 145 1.40 13.46 -4.49
CA ILE A 145 2.84 13.65 -4.53
C ILE A 145 3.50 12.48 -3.82
N THR A 146 4.58 11.95 -4.40
CA THR A 146 5.41 10.97 -3.71
C THR A 146 6.52 11.71 -2.99
N MET A 147 6.62 11.50 -1.69
CA MET A 147 7.67 12.03 -0.85
C MET A 147 8.62 10.90 -0.45
N VAL A 148 9.91 11.18 -0.34
CA VAL A 148 10.88 10.25 0.22
C VAL A 148 11.31 10.70 1.61
N VAL A 149 11.44 9.74 2.53
CA VAL A 149 11.99 9.97 3.86
C VAL A 149 13.51 10.12 3.77
N VAL A 150 13.99 11.36 3.70
CA VAL A 150 15.43 11.65 3.54
C VAL A 150 16.22 11.31 4.80
N SER A 151 15.68 11.68 5.96
CA SER A 151 16.32 11.40 7.25
C SER A 151 15.30 11.26 8.38
N THR A 152 15.68 10.50 9.39
CA THR A 152 14.91 10.21 10.60
C THR A 152 15.82 10.33 11.82
N GLN A 153 15.26 10.76 12.94
CA GLN A 153 15.95 10.83 14.23
C GLN A 153 15.03 10.29 15.33
N PRO A 154 15.56 9.55 16.33
CA PRO A 154 16.98 9.28 16.58
C PRO A 154 17.58 8.11 15.77
N THR A 155 16.73 7.23 15.25
CA THR A 155 17.14 5.98 14.57
C THR A 155 16.64 5.97 13.13
N ALA A 156 17.03 4.95 12.35
CA ALA A 156 16.58 4.79 10.97
C ALA A 156 15.08 4.43 10.85
N ASN A 157 14.54 3.75 11.86
CA ASN A 157 13.14 3.35 11.96
C ASN A 157 12.49 4.13 13.09
N VAL A 158 11.51 4.96 12.77
CA VAL A 158 10.83 5.79 13.75
C VAL A 158 9.32 5.73 13.55
N TYR A 159 8.55 6.18 14.52
CA TYR A 159 7.12 6.45 14.34
C TYR A 159 6.80 7.88 14.72
N VAL A 160 5.86 8.49 14.01
CA VAL A 160 5.51 9.89 14.19
C VAL A 160 4.67 10.06 15.46
N THR A 161 4.99 11.09 16.23
CA THR A 161 4.26 11.50 17.44
C THR A 161 3.84 12.97 17.33
N PRO A 162 2.92 13.46 18.19
CA PRO A 162 2.58 14.88 18.27
C PRO A 162 3.80 15.80 18.47
N SER A 163 4.83 15.32 19.15
CA SER A 163 6.07 16.08 19.41
C SER A 163 7.09 16.01 18.27
N THR A 164 6.88 15.19 17.25
CA THR A 164 7.79 15.10 16.10
C THR A 164 7.83 16.41 15.33
N ILE A 165 9.04 16.86 15.02
CA ILE A 165 9.28 17.99 14.11
C ILE A 165 9.42 17.42 12.69
N LEU A 166 8.42 17.69 11.84
CA LEU A 166 8.44 17.28 10.44
C LEU A 166 8.86 18.47 9.57
N THR A 167 9.88 18.25 8.73
CA THR A 167 10.40 19.26 7.81
C THR A 167 10.33 18.74 6.38
N VAL A 168 9.92 19.58 5.44
CA VAL A 168 9.87 19.24 4.02
C VAL A 168 10.92 20.06 3.27
N LYS A 169 11.74 19.42 2.44
CA LYS A 169 12.65 20.11 1.52
C LYS A 169 11.90 20.63 0.30
N GLU A 170 12.32 21.78 -0.23
CA GLU A 170 11.83 22.33 -1.49
C GLU A 170 12.33 21.58 -2.72
N GLU A 171 13.60 21.17 -2.67
CA GLU A 171 14.29 20.53 -3.78
C GLU A 171 13.97 19.03 -3.85
N PRO A 172 13.76 18.49 -5.06
CA PRO A 172 13.50 17.07 -5.22
C PRO A 172 14.75 16.23 -4.91
N GLU A 173 14.53 15.09 -4.27
CA GLU A 173 15.59 14.14 -3.96
C GLU A 173 15.51 12.95 -4.94
N LYS A 174 16.67 12.45 -5.40
CA LYS A 174 16.72 11.23 -6.21
C LYS A 174 16.36 10.04 -5.32
N GLY A 175 15.18 9.47 -5.53
CA GLY A 175 14.77 8.26 -4.83
C GLY A 175 15.30 6.97 -5.48
N PRO A 176 15.08 5.81 -4.84
CA PRO A 176 15.25 4.52 -5.50
C PRO A 176 14.29 4.39 -6.70
N VAL A 177 14.79 3.76 -7.75
CA VAL A 177 14.36 3.78 -9.16
C VAL A 177 12.90 3.36 -9.43
N GLU A 178 12.25 4.11 -10.33
CA GLU A 178 11.08 3.85 -11.18
C GLU A 178 9.92 3.02 -10.62
N VAL A 179 8.84 3.70 -10.25
CA VAL A 179 7.48 3.13 -10.34
C VAL A 179 6.82 3.78 -11.55
N GLY A 180 6.83 3.08 -12.68
CA GLY A 180 6.08 3.49 -13.88
C GLY A 180 4.62 3.82 -13.54
N GLU A 181 3.97 4.60 -14.40
CA GLU A 181 2.59 5.08 -14.23
C GLU A 181 1.56 3.92 -14.19
N VAL A 182 1.53 3.19 -13.08
CA VAL A 182 0.51 2.20 -12.77
C VAL A 182 -0.69 2.95 -12.19
N PRO A 183 -1.93 2.65 -12.62
CA PRO A 183 -3.11 3.32 -12.08
C PRO A 183 -3.17 3.25 -10.55
N ARG A 184 -3.65 4.32 -9.93
CA ARG A 184 -3.47 4.57 -8.49
C ARG A 184 -4.59 4.02 -7.61
N VAL A 185 -5.65 3.50 -8.22
CA VAL A 185 -6.85 3.00 -7.54
C VAL A 185 -6.57 1.57 -7.07
N THR A 186 -7.03 1.18 -5.89
CA THR A 186 -7.01 -0.21 -5.40
C THR A 186 -8.43 -0.75 -5.27
N TRP A 187 -8.57 -2.05 -4.99
CA TRP A 187 -9.90 -2.62 -4.78
C TRP A 187 -10.63 -2.01 -3.58
N GLU A 188 -9.90 -1.54 -2.58
CA GLU A 188 -10.45 -0.93 -1.37
C GLU A 188 -11.04 0.47 -1.61
N ASP A 189 -10.58 1.17 -2.64
CA ASP A 189 -11.09 2.51 -3.02
C ASP A 189 -12.46 2.46 -3.68
N ILE A 190 -12.97 1.26 -3.98
CA ILE A 190 -14.21 1.04 -4.72
C ILE A 190 -15.25 0.42 -3.78
N GLY A 191 -16.32 1.13 -3.46
CA GLY A 191 -17.43 0.57 -2.66
C GLY A 191 -18.41 -0.27 -3.48
N ASP A 192 -19.18 -1.14 -2.80
CA ASP A 192 -20.46 -1.74 -3.24
C ASP A 192 -20.46 -2.63 -4.50
N LEU A 193 -19.30 -2.80 -5.15
CA LEU A 193 -19.13 -3.56 -6.40
C LEU A 193 -18.53 -4.95 -6.20
N ASP A 194 -18.79 -5.60 -5.07
CA ASP A 194 -18.11 -6.85 -4.68
C ASP A 194 -18.27 -7.99 -5.70
N GLU A 195 -19.45 -8.13 -6.31
CA GLU A 195 -19.67 -9.13 -7.35
C GLU A 195 -18.83 -8.84 -8.60
N ALA A 196 -18.77 -7.58 -9.03
CA ALA A 196 -17.99 -7.17 -10.19
C ALA A 196 -16.49 -7.32 -9.93
N LYS A 197 -16.01 -6.93 -8.74
CA LYS A 197 -14.63 -7.16 -8.30
C LYS A 197 -14.29 -8.65 -8.34
N ARG A 198 -15.13 -9.51 -7.75
CA ARG A 198 -14.92 -10.97 -7.74
C ARG A 198 -14.80 -11.52 -9.16
N LYS A 199 -15.73 -11.19 -10.06
CA LYS A 199 -15.70 -11.65 -11.45
C LYS A 199 -14.43 -11.18 -12.18
N LEU A 200 -14.01 -9.92 -11.99
CA LEU A 200 -12.76 -9.41 -12.59
C LEU A 200 -11.53 -10.13 -12.04
N ARG A 201 -11.50 -10.43 -10.74
CA ARG A 201 -10.41 -11.21 -10.14
C ARG A 201 -10.30 -12.60 -10.74
N GLU A 202 -11.43 -13.29 -10.91
CA GLU A 202 -11.47 -14.65 -11.47
C GLU A 202 -11.15 -14.68 -12.97
N MET A 203 -11.69 -13.73 -13.74
CA MET A 203 -11.57 -13.72 -15.20
C MET A 203 -10.25 -13.14 -15.70
N VAL A 204 -9.62 -12.23 -14.96
CA VAL A 204 -8.42 -11.50 -15.43
C VAL A 204 -7.23 -11.71 -14.50
N GLU A 205 -7.38 -11.40 -13.22
CA GLU A 205 -6.26 -11.44 -12.27
C GLU A 205 -5.70 -12.85 -12.08
N LEU A 206 -6.57 -13.84 -11.87
CA LEU A 206 -6.17 -15.22 -11.63
C LEU A 206 -5.42 -15.84 -12.82
N PRO A 207 -5.90 -15.75 -14.09
CA PRO A 207 -5.14 -16.26 -15.23
C PRO A 207 -3.79 -15.59 -15.45
N MET A 208 -3.69 -14.28 -15.20
CA MET A 208 -2.42 -13.56 -15.35
C MET A 208 -1.41 -13.95 -14.27
N ARG A 209 -1.86 -14.28 -13.06
CA ARG A 209 -0.98 -14.69 -11.96
C ARG A 209 -0.61 -16.17 -11.98
N GLN A 210 -1.51 -17.04 -12.43
CA GLN A 210 -1.31 -18.49 -12.43
C GLN A 210 -1.45 -19.09 -13.84
N PRO A 211 -0.69 -18.60 -14.84
CA PRO A 211 -0.84 -19.04 -16.23
C PRO A 211 -0.60 -20.55 -16.39
N GLU A 212 0.29 -21.13 -15.58
CA GLU A 212 0.57 -22.57 -15.59
C GLU A 212 -0.64 -23.41 -15.15
N LEU A 213 -1.46 -22.93 -14.23
CA LEU A 213 -2.68 -23.65 -13.81
C LEU A 213 -3.69 -23.74 -14.96
N PHE A 214 -3.86 -22.64 -15.71
CA PHE A 214 -4.77 -22.59 -16.86
C PHE A 214 -4.29 -23.47 -18.01
N LYS A 215 -2.97 -23.49 -18.27
CA LYS A 215 -2.36 -24.42 -19.24
C LYS A 215 -2.59 -25.88 -18.87
N HIS A 216 -2.37 -26.27 -17.60
CA HIS A 216 -2.58 -27.65 -17.15
C HIS A 216 -4.04 -28.09 -17.24
N LEU A 217 -4.98 -27.18 -16.96
CA LEU A 217 -6.42 -27.47 -17.05
C LEU A 217 -6.96 -27.41 -18.50
N GLY A 218 -6.16 -26.94 -19.46
CA GLY A 218 -6.59 -26.77 -20.85
C GLY A 218 -7.67 -25.70 -21.03
N ILE A 219 -7.75 -24.74 -20.10
CA ILE A 219 -8.75 -23.68 -20.11
C ILE A 219 -8.10 -22.40 -20.63
N GLU A 220 -8.64 -21.84 -21.72
CA GLU A 220 -8.19 -20.54 -22.23
C GLU A 220 -8.79 -19.40 -21.39
N PRO A 221 -7.99 -18.40 -20.98
CA PRO A 221 -8.52 -17.21 -20.32
C PRO A 221 -9.37 -16.36 -21.28
N PRO A 222 -10.35 -15.59 -20.77
CA PRO A 222 -11.14 -14.70 -21.59
C PRO A 222 -10.26 -13.62 -22.25
N LYS A 223 -10.52 -13.34 -23.53
CA LYS A 223 -9.72 -12.40 -24.34
C LYS A 223 -10.08 -10.93 -24.11
N GLY A 224 -11.21 -10.66 -23.49
CA GLY A 224 -11.68 -9.31 -23.20
C GLY A 224 -12.85 -9.32 -22.22
N VAL A 225 -13.00 -8.23 -21.47
CA VAL A 225 -14.09 -8.04 -20.51
C VAL A 225 -14.84 -6.76 -20.88
N LEU A 226 -16.17 -6.85 -20.96
CA LEU A 226 -17.05 -5.70 -21.16
C LEU A 226 -17.72 -5.33 -19.83
N LEU A 227 -17.39 -4.15 -19.30
CA LEU A 227 -18.08 -3.56 -18.15
C LEU A 227 -19.21 -2.65 -18.67
N TYR A 228 -20.47 -2.96 -18.31
CA TYR A 228 -21.63 -2.17 -18.70
C TYR A 228 -22.41 -1.67 -17.47
N GLY A 229 -23.17 -0.59 -17.65
CA GLY A 229 -24.02 0.02 -16.62
C GLY A 229 -24.12 1.54 -16.75
N PRO A 230 -24.98 2.21 -15.96
CA PRO A 230 -25.16 3.66 -15.98
C PRO A 230 -23.85 4.46 -15.84
N PRO A 231 -23.74 5.70 -16.36
CA PRO A 231 -22.56 6.53 -16.14
C PRO A 231 -22.33 6.78 -14.63
N GLY A 232 -21.07 6.92 -14.22
CA GLY A 232 -20.71 7.17 -12.81
C GLY A 232 -20.61 5.94 -11.90
N THR A 233 -20.91 4.73 -12.38
CA THR A 233 -20.87 3.49 -11.55
C THR A 233 -19.47 2.89 -11.33
N GLY A 234 -18.39 3.68 -11.46
CA GLY A 234 -17.03 3.22 -11.16
C GLY A 234 -16.40 2.24 -12.16
N LYS A 235 -16.94 2.04 -13.37
CA LYS A 235 -16.36 1.13 -14.39
C LYS A 235 -14.87 1.40 -14.69
N THR A 236 -14.53 2.66 -14.93
CA THR A 236 -13.14 3.06 -15.17
C THR A 236 -12.26 2.87 -13.94
N LEU A 237 -12.81 3.07 -12.73
CA LEU A 237 -12.10 2.83 -11.48
C LEU A 237 -11.82 1.33 -11.29
N LEU A 238 -12.77 0.44 -11.60
CA LEU A 238 -12.56 -1.01 -11.57
C LEU A 238 -11.42 -1.44 -12.51
N ALA A 239 -11.38 -0.91 -13.73
CA ALA A 239 -10.31 -1.22 -14.69
C ALA A 239 -8.94 -0.75 -14.20
N LYS A 240 -8.88 0.45 -13.61
CA LYS A 240 -7.68 1.00 -13.00
C LYS A 240 -7.22 0.17 -11.79
N ALA A 241 -8.14 -0.20 -10.90
CA ALA A 241 -7.85 -1.03 -9.73
C ALA A 241 -7.30 -2.40 -10.10
N LEU A 242 -7.92 -3.06 -11.08
CA LEU A 242 -7.46 -4.33 -11.59
C LEU A 242 -6.03 -4.24 -12.15
N ALA A 243 -5.75 -3.25 -13.00
CA ALA A 243 -4.42 -3.06 -13.58
C ALA A 243 -3.35 -2.80 -12.51
N ASN A 244 -3.69 -2.03 -11.47
CA ASN A 244 -2.80 -1.79 -10.33
C ASN A 244 -2.47 -3.07 -9.57
N GLU A 245 -3.49 -3.87 -9.27
CA GLU A 245 -3.34 -5.08 -8.45
C GLU A 245 -2.52 -6.18 -9.13
N ILE A 246 -2.58 -6.27 -10.45
CA ILE A 246 -1.74 -7.21 -11.22
C ILE A 246 -0.41 -6.62 -11.67
N GLY A 247 -0.16 -5.33 -11.38
CA GLY A 247 1.03 -4.62 -11.83
C GLY A 247 1.14 -4.53 -13.35
N ALA A 248 0.01 -4.51 -14.06
CA ALA A 248 -0.01 -4.40 -15.52
C ALA A 248 0.09 -2.94 -15.97
N TYR A 249 0.65 -2.75 -17.16
CA TYR A 249 0.61 -1.47 -17.86
C TYR A 249 -0.83 -1.15 -18.27
N PHE A 250 -1.28 0.09 -18.03
CA PHE A 250 -2.66 0.50 -18.28
C PHE A 250 -2.70 1.57 -19.37
N ILE A 251 -3.43 1.27 -20.45
CA ILE A 251 -3.68 2.22 -21.54
C ILE A 251 -5.16 2.56 -21.52
N ALA A 252 -5.49 3.81 -21.21
CA ALA A 252 -6.84 4.32 -21.35
C ALA A 252 -7.09 4.74 -22.80
N ILE A 253 -7.99 4.05 -23.48
CA ILE A 253 -8.51 4.46 -24.79
C ILE A 253 -9.94 4.92 -24.56
N SER A 254 -10.19 6.22 -24.68
CA SER A 254 -11.54 6.76 -24.69
C SER A 254 -12.16 6.54 -26.06
N GLY A 255 -13.41 6.09 -26.11
CA GLY A 255 -14.21 6.23 -27.32
C GLY A 255 -14.36 7.72 -27.68
N PRO A 256 -14.61 8.06 -28.95
CA PRO A 256 -14.57 9.44 -29.43
C PRO A 256 -15.50 10.37 -28.64
N GLU A 257 -15.07 11.63 -28.49
CA GLU A 257 -16.02 12.75 -28.38
C GLU A 257 -16.93 12.81 -29.62
#